data_AF-A0A125RAB2-F1
#
_entry.id   AF-A0A125RAB2-F1
#
_cell.length_a   1.000
_cell.length_b   1.000
_cell.length_c   1.000
_cell.angle_alpha   90.00
_cell.angle_beta   90.00
_cell.angle_gamma   90.00
#
_symmetry.space_group_name_H-M   'P 1'
#
loop_
_entity.id
_entity.type
_entity.pdbx_description
1 polymer ?
#
loop_
_entity_poly.entity_id
_entity_poly.type
_entity_poly.pdbx_seq_one_letter_code
_entity_poly.pdbx_strand_id
1 'polypeptide(L)'
;MLEEYLPFMWLIIFGNIENLILASQGVVKGVNPKVLGGLSIIVVIIWQIIGVILTDAAMQYSNVINFIGGLAIFILGIQAVYGAVKNIRSKGGA
;
A
#
# COMPACT_ATOMS: atom_id res chain seq x y z
N MET A 1 -23.38 12.29 1.45
CA MET A 1 -22.44 12.88 2.44
C MET A 1 -21.42 11.86 2.96
N LEU A 2 -21.78 10.64 3.36
CA LEU A 2 -20.79 9.63 3.83
C LEU A 2 -20.17 8.80 2.69
N GLU A 3 -20.92 8.58 1.61
CA GLU A 3 -20.49 7.79 0.43
C GLU A 3 -19.33 8.42 -0.36
N GLU A 4 -19.14 9.73 -0.24
CA GLU A 4 -18.08 10.47 -0.93
C GLU A 4 -16.71 10.32 -0.23
N TYR A 5 -16.71 10.06 1.09
CA TYR A 5 -15.50 9.80 1.87
C TYR A 5 -15.12 8.33 1.92
N LEU A 6 -16.02 7.42 1.50
CA LEU A 6 -15.76 5.97 1.45
C LEU A 6 -14.49 5.61 0.66
N PRO A 7 -14.23 6.18 -0.55
CA PRO A 7 -12.98 5.96 -1.28
C PRO A 7 -11.73 6.40 -0.53
N PHE A 8 -11.80 7.51 0.19
CA PHE A 8 -10.69 8.03 1.00
C PHE A 8 -10.47 7.21 2.27
N MET A 9 -11.55 6.71 2.86
CA MET A 9 -11.51 5.80 3.99
C MET A 9 -10.87 4.47 3.56
N TRP A 10 -11.18 3.98 2.36
CA TRP A 10 -10.49 2.85 1.76
C TRP A 10 -9.01 3.14 1.47
N LEU A 11 -8.66 4.32 0.96
CA LEU A 11 -7.26 4.70 0.73
C LEU A 11 -6.45 4.73 2.04
N ILE A 12 -7.04 5.23 3.13
CA ILE A 12 -6.42 5.21 4.47
C ILE A 12 -6.28 3.77 4.97
N ILE A 13 -7.31 2.94 4.83
CA ILE A 13 -7.27 1.54 5.29
C ILE A 13 -6.26 0.72 4.45
N PHE A 14 -6.32 0.78 3.13
CA PHE A 14 -5.41 0.05 2.23
C PHE A 14 -3.97 0.56 2.31
N GLY A 15 -3.75 1.88 2.39
CA GLY A 15 -2.41 2.45 2.57
C GLY A 15 -1.77 2.03 3.89
N ASN A 16 -2.57 1.91 4.96
CA ASN A 16 -2.09 1.40 6.24
C ASN A 16 -1.78 -0.11 6.19
N ILE A 17 -2.57 -0.91 5.46
CA ILE A 17 -2.26 -2.34 5.24
C ILE A 17 -0.95 -2.51 4.46
N GLU A 18 -0.71 -1.71 3.42
CA GLU A 18 0.52 -1.77 2.62
C GLU A 18 1.76 -1.41 3.46
N ASN A 19 1.66 -0.38 4.31
CA ASN A 19 2.71 -0.01 5.26
C ASN A 19 3.01 -1.14 6.28
N LEU A 20 1.99 -1.88 6.73
CA LEU A 20 2.17 -3.04 7.62
C LEU A 20 2.83 -4.23 6.91
N ILE A 21 2.51 -4.47 5.64
CA ILE A 21 3.16 -5.51 4.82
C ILE A 21 4.65 -5.18 4.61
N LEU A 22 4.98 -3.93 4.27
CA LEU A 22 6.37 -3.49 4.11
C LEU A 22 7.16 -3.57 5.42
N ALA A 23 6.54 -3.22 6.55
CA ALA A 23 7.14 -3.42 7.87
C ALA A 23 7.40 -4.91 8.15
N SER A 24 6.45 -5.80 7.85
CA SER A 24 6.62 -7.26 7.99
C SER A 24 7.77 -7.80 7.13
N GLN A 25 7.88 -7.34 5.87
CA GLN A 25 9.01 -7.69 5.00
C GLN A 25 10.35 -7.14 5.50
N GLY A 26 10.36 -5.97 6.15
CA GLY A 26 11.55 -5.39 6.78
C GLY A 26 12.10 -6.25 7.93
N VAL A 27 11.21 -6.84 8.74
CA VAL A 27 11.60 -7.79 9.79
C VAL A 27 12.16 -9.09 9.20
N VAL A 28 11.55 -9.60 8.11
CA VAL A 28 12.02 -10.81 7.41
C VAL A 28 13.42 -10.63 6.79
N LYS A 29 13.82 -9.40 6.48
CA LYS A 29 15.17 -9.06 5.99
C LYS A 29 16.22 -8.84 7.09
N GLY A 30 15.89 -9.09 8.36
CA GLY A 30 16.83 -9.03 9.49
C GLY A 30 17.12 -7.61 10.02
N VAL A 31 16.31 -6.62 9.66
CA VAL A 31 16.44 -5.25 10.20
C VAL A 31 16.05 -5.24 11.69
N ASN A 32 16.82 -4.51 12.51
CA ASN A 32 16.57 -4.41 13.94
C ASN A 32 15.13 -3.91 14.23
N PRO A 33 14.27 -4.70 14.90
CA PRO A 33 12.85 -4.40 15.09
C PRO A 33 12.58 -3.07 15.80
N LYS A 34 13.48 -2.62 16.69
CA LYS A 34 13.31 -1.36 17.42
C LYS A 34 13.46 -0.13 16.51
N VAL A 35 14.44 -0.17 15.62
CA VAL A 35 14.69 0.91 14.64
C VAL A 35 13.61 0.89 13.56
N LEU A 36 13.25 -0.31 13.09
CA LEU A 36 12.19 -0.50 12.11
C LEU A 36 10.85 0.01 12.64
N GLY A 37 10.47 -0.35 13.87
CA GLY A 37 9.24 0.12 14.50
C GLY A 37 9.20 1.65 14.66
N GLY A 38 10.31 2.26 15.09
CA GLY A 38 10.40 3.72 15.20
C GLY A 38 10.23 4.44 13.85
N LEU A 39 10.93 3.97 12.81
CA LEU A 39 10.80 4.52 11.45
C LEU A 39 9.40 4.29 10.87
N SER A 40 8.81 3.12 11.08
CA SER A 40 7.44 2.83 10.62
C SER A 40 6.41 3.77 11.23
N ILE A 41 6.52 4.09 12.52
CA ILE A 41 5.60 5.04 13.18
C ILE A 41 5.74 6.44 12.57
N ILE A 42 6.96 6.91 12.35
CA ILE A 42 7.22 8.23 11.74
C ILE A 42 6.65 8.29 10.32
N VAL A 43 6.88 7.25 9.53
CA VAL A 43 6.37 7.15 8.15
C VAL A 43 4.84 7.11 8.14
N VAL A 44 4.20 6.37 9.04
CA VAL A 44 2.72 6.35 9.15
C VAL A 44 2.16 7.71 9.52
N ILE A 45 2.80 8.44 10.45
CA ILE A 45 2.35 9.79 10.84
C ILE A 45 2.49 10.77 9.66
N ILE A 46 3.64 10.77 8.97
CA ILE A 46 3.86 11.62 7.79
C ILE A 46 2.87 11.27 6.68
N TRP A 47 2.67 9.98 6.43
CA TRP A 47 1.69 9.49 5.45
C TRP A 47 0.27 9.93 5.79
N GLN A 48 -0.13 9.86 7.06
CA GLN A 48 -1.46 10.26 7.51
C GLN A 48 -1.70 11.76 7.32
N ILE A 49 -0.69 12.60 7.58
CA ILE A 49 -0.77 14.06 7.39
C ILE A 49 -0.88 14.38 5.90
N ILE A 50 -0.03 13.78 5.07
CA ILE A 50 -0.09 13.94 3.62
C ILE A 50 -1.45 13.47 3.09
N GLY A 51 -1.93 12.30 3.53
CA GLY A 51 -3.21 11.75 3.12
C GLY A 51 -4.38 12.69 3.40
N VAL A 52 -4.43 13.33 4.57
CA VAL A 52 -5.50 14.29 4.92
C VAL A 52 -5.45 15.53 4.03
N ILE A 53 -4.27 16.13 3.86
CA ILE A 53 -4.12 17.37 3.09
C ILE A 53 -4.34 17.11 1.58
N LEU A 54 -3.81 16.02 1.07
CA LEU A 54 -3.94 15.66 -0.34
C LEU A 54 -5.38 15.27 -0.67
N THR A 55 -6.08 14.60 0.25
CA THR A 55 -7.50 14.22 0.09
C THR A 55 -8.36 15.45 -0.18
N ASP A 56 -8.26 16.49 0.64
CA ASP A 56 -9.04 17.72 0.47
C ASP A 56 -8.79 18.40 -0.89
N ALA A 57 -7.53 18.41 -1.35
CA ALA A 57 -7.18 18.96 -2.67
C ALA A 57 -7.60 18.05 -3.83
N ALA A 58 -7.66 16.75 -3.60
CA ALA A 58 -7.83 15.73 -4.63
C ALA A 58 -9.28 15.25 -4.80
N MET A 59 -10.21 15.65 -3.92
CA MET A 59 -11.64 15.32 -4.04
C MET A 59 -12.21 15.65 -5.42
N GLN A 60 -11.77 16.76 -6.04
CA GLN A 60 -12.22 17.18 -7.38
C GLN A 60 -11.79 16.21 -8.50
N TYR A 61 -10.79 15.37 -8.25
CA TYR A 61 -10.25 14.38 -9.20
C TYR A 61 -10.58 12.93 -8.80
N SER A 62 -11.54 12.73 -7.89
CA SER A 62 -11.91 11.41 -7.34
C SER A 62 -12.14 10.34 -8.43
N ASN A 63 -12.79 10.68 -9.55
CA ASN A 63 -12.99 9.74 -10.67
C ASN A 63 -11.68 9.27 -11.32
N VAL A 64 -10.74 10.20 -11.54
CA VAL A 64 -9.44 9.89 -12.15
C VAL A 64 -8.58 9.08 -11.19
N ILE A 65 -8.61 9.43 -9.90
CA ILE A 65 -7.87 8.73 -8.84
C ILE A 65 -8.38 7.31 -8.66
N ASN A 66 -9.71 7.10 -8.63
CA ASN A 66 -10.29 5.77 -8.55
C ASN A 66 -9.90 4.89 -9.74
N PHE A 67 -9.88 5.48 -10.95
CA PHE A 67 -9.48 4.74 -12.15
C PHE A 67 -7.99 4.38 -12.12
N ILE A 68 -7.10 5.34 -11.88
CA ILE A 68 -5.64 5.12 -11.86
C ILE A 68 -5.25 4.22 -10.69
N GLY A 69 -5.82 4.44 -9.49
CA GLY A 69 -5.61 3.62 -8.31
C GLY A 69 -6.06 2.19 -8.51
N GLY A 70 -7.28 1.98 -9.05
CA GLY A 70 -7.78 0.65 -9.40
C GLY A 70 -6.91 -0.05 -10.44
N LEU A 71 -6.46 0.67 -11.47
CA LEU A 71 -5.57 0.14 -12.50
C LEU A 71 -4.20 -0.27 -11.92
N ALA A 72 -3.64 0.55 -11.03
CA ALA A 72 -2.37 0.25 -10.36
C ALA A 72 -2.48 -1.02 -9.50
N ILE A 73 -3.52 -1.16 -8.69
CA ILE A 73 -3.78 -2.37 -7.88
C ILE A 73 -3.92 -3.59 -8.78
N PHE A 74 -4.64 -3.46 -9.89
CA PHE A 74 -4.81 -4.54 -10.85
C PHE A 74 -3.49 -5.00 -11.46
N ILE A 75 -2.63 -4.07 -11.91
CA ILE A 75 -1.31 -4.39 -12.47
C ILE A 75 -0.39 -5.02 -11.40
N LEU A 76 -0.38 -4.48 -10.18
CA LEU A 76 0.40 -5.04 -9.07
C LEU A 76 -0.07 -6.46 -8.72
N GLY A 77 -1.38 -6.71 -8.73
CA GLY A 77 -1.95 -8.05 -8.56
C GLY A 77 -1.44 -9.03 -9.62
N ILE A 78 -1.44 -8.62 -10.90
CA ILE A 78 -0.88 -9.44 -12.00
C ILE A 78 0.61 -9.69 -11.79
N GLN A 79 1.40 -8.66 -11.41
CA GLN A 79 2.83 -8.83 -11.12
C GLN A 79 3.08 -9.79 -9.96
N ALA A 80 2.26 -9.74 -8.91
CA ALA A 80 2.35 -10.65 -7.77
C ALA A 80 2.06 -12.10 -8.19
N VAL A 81 1.02 -12.33 -8.99
CA VAL A 81 0.70 -13.67 -9.52
C VAL A 81 1.83 -14.16 -10.44
N TYR A 82 2.32 -13.33 -11.35
CA TYR A 82 3.43 -13.69 -12.23
C TYR A 82 4.70 -14.02 -11.44
N GLY A 83 5.05 -13.21 -10.44
CA GLY A 83 6.19 -13.46 -9.55
C GLY A 83 6.03 -14.75 -8.75
N ALA A 84 4.84 -15.04 -8.26
CA ALA A 84 4.54 -16.29 -7.55
C ALA A 84 4.67 -17.52 -8.47
N VAL A 85 4.09 -17.46 -9.68
CA VAL A 85 4.17 -18.55 -10.67
C VAL A 85 5.61 -18.78 -11.14
N LYS A 86 6.37 -17.72 -11.40
CA LYS A 86 7.81 -17.81 -11.74
C LYS A 86 8.61 -18.48 -10.62
N ASN A 87 8.37 -18.11 -9.36
CA ASN A 87 9.04 -18.70 -8.21
C ASN A 87 8.68 -20.19 -8.02
N ILE A 88 7.42 -20.58 -8.27
CA ILE A 88 7.00 -21.99 -8.24
C ILE A 88 7.73 -22.79 -9.33
N ARG A 89 7.78 -22.27 -10.56
CA ARG A 89 8.43 -22.94 -11.70
C ARG A 89 9.94 -23.08 -11.52
N SER A 90 10.58 -22.15 -10.80
CA SER A 90 12.01 -22.21 -10.46
C SER A 90 12.35 -23.26 -9.39
N LYS A 91 11.40 -23.66 -8.53
CA LYS A 91 11.62 -24.66 -7.47
C LYS A 91 11.24 -26.09 -7.89
N GLY A 92 10.52 -26.26 -9.00
CA GLY A 92 10.14 -27.57 -9.56
C GLY A 92 11.12 -28.14 -10.59
N GLY A 93 12.33 -27.58 -10.70
CA GLY A 93 13.37 -28.00 -11.65
C GLY A 93 14.66 -28.44 -10.95
N ALA A 94 14.54 -29.09 -9.80
CA ALA A 94 15.64 -29.80 -9.12
C ALA A 94 15.34 -31.30 -9.13
#